data_AF-A0A6L4ACD9-F1
#
_entry.id   AF-A0A6L4ACD9-F1
#
_cell.length_a   1.000
_cell.length_b   1.000
_cell.length_c   1.000
_cell.angle_alpha   90.00
_cell.angle_beta   90.00
_cell.angle_gamma   90.00
#
_symmetry.space_group_name_H-M   'P 1'
#
loop_
_entity.id
_entity.type
_entity.pdbx_description
1 polymer ?
#
loop_
_entity_poly.entity_id
_entity_poly.type
_entity_poly.pdbx_seq_one_letter_code
_entity_poly.pdbx_strand_id
1 'polypeptide(L)'
;MGKVYYYDWHWKLQSSPEALWPYISDTQNFNRVTGLPSLTFEEIAGRDNEVHRHFRGKLYGFFPMYGEESAFEWIKPQRFGVFRRYDYPLFPMKTMRVLTHLAPTREGGTDLRYEVWAEANGLFGLLSVPFGVGVQSHILFGRAFKRMDAYVQGHQERPYAAPTVKISGDARQRFDRMMKELRAAKHDPALLVHFEYHLLNSPESQLARMRPYAFADKWTTDREATLKVFLHAAQIGLVELSWDVLCPECRGAKAQVRRLYDLPETVHCPSCNIDYTADFERSVEATFTLGQAIAEIERHDYCIGGPHATPHILMQQQLEANESRTTTLRLDPGIYRLRAPRLANREIVVPAALLTPLPNQPWLTASAGQAAELTVEMAPANLQAAPDQIGVGQVTVAMRNTTGREQLLVLEDGRWSNQAATAADITALQTFRDLFSSEALRPGYSIKIENLTILFTDLKGSTFLYRQLGDATAFAHVIDHFELLHEVVDVHRGAVVKTIGDAVMAVFRNPADAIRAA
;
A
#
# COMPACT_ATOMS: atom_id res chain seq x y z
N MET A 1 3.17 3.57 42.06
CA MET A 1 2.68 4.07 40.75
C MET A 1 3.55 5.26 40.36
N GLY A 2 4.04 5.31 39.12
CA GLY A 2 4.81 6.46 38.64
C GLY A 2 3.90 7.68 38.44
N LYS A 3 4.48 8.88 38.36
CA LYS A 3 3.73 10.10 38.00
C LYS A 3 3.34 10.02 36.54
N VAL A 4 2.05 10.16 36.24
CA VAL A 4 1.55 10.25 34.87
C VAL A 4 1.44 11.73 34.49
N TYR A 5 2.11 12.11 33.41
CA TYR A 5 1.93 13.41 32.77
C TYR A 5 0.87 13.29 31.70
N TYR A 6 -0.11 14.20 31.72
CA TYR A 6 -1.16 14.31 30.70
C TYR A 6 -0.99 15.62 29.96
N TYR A 7 -0.95 15.55 28.63
CA TYR A 7 -0.89 16.70 27.74
C TYR A 7 -2.08 16.66 26.79
N ASP A 8 -2.72 17.81 26.60
CA ASP A 8 -3.87 18.00 25.72
C ASP A 8 -3.57 19.21 24.82
N TRP A 9 -3.10 18.94 23.61
CA TRP A 9 -2.68 19.99 22.67
C TRP A 9 -3.72 20.18 21.59
N HIS A 10 -3.99 21.44 21.25
CA HIS A 10 -4.97 21.82 20.24
C HIS A 10 -4.31 22.69 19.18
N TRP A 11 -4.54 22.35 17.91
CA TRP A 11 -4.14 23.17 16.77
C TRP A 11 -5.33 23.34 15.83
N LYS A 12 -5.68 24.61 15.56
CA LYS A 12 -6.66 24.96 14.53
C LYS A 12 -5.96 24.95 13.17
N LEU A 13 -6.48 24.16 12.25
CA LEU A 13 -6.04 24.00 10.87
C LEU A 13 -7.19 24.43 9.94
N GLN A 14 -6.89 24.96 8.76
CA GLN A 14 -7.93 25.50 7.88
C GLN A 14 -8.50 24.46 6.91
N SER A 15 -7.80 23.34 6.71
CA SER A 15 -8.24 22.23 5.84
C SER A 15 -9.14 21.24 6.58
N SER A 16 -10.00 20.53 5.84
CA SER A 16 -10.91 19.53 6.41
C SER A 16 -10.19 18.27 6.90
N PRO A 17 -10.79 17.47 7.81
CA PRO A 17 -10.22 16.22 8.28
C PRO A 17 -9.88 15.24 7.14
N GLU A 18 -10.76 15.14 6.13
CA GLU A 18 -10.58 14.26 4.97
C GLU A 18 -9.35 14.62 4.16
N ALA A 19 -9.12 15.93 3.94
CA ALA A 19 -7.99 16.42 3.16
C ALA A 19 -6.66 16.28 3.91
N LEU A 20 -6.68 16.40 5.24
CA LEU A 20 -5.51 16.27 6.10
C LEU A 20 -5.14 14.82 6.43
N TRP A 21 -6.12 13.92 6.49
CA TRP A 21 -5.94 12.54 6.94
C TRP A 21 -4.79 11.80 6.26
N PRO A 22 -4.60 11.85 4.92
CA PRO A 22 -3.50 11.13 4.27
C PRO A 22 -2.12 11.53 4.80
N TYR A 23 -1.96 12.77 5.27
CA TYR A 23 -0.67 13.29 5.74
C TYR A 23 -0.49 13.15 7.25
N ILE A 24 -1.56 13.40 8.01
CA ILE A 24 -1.53 13.35 9.48
C ILE A 24 -1.49 11.90 9.98
N SER A 25 -2.15 10.97 9.27
CA SER A 25 -2.13 9.54 9.62
C SER A 25 -0.90 8.78 9.12
N ASP A 26 -0.04 9.42 8.32
CA ASP A 26 1.28 8.92 7.92
C ASP A 26 2.28 9.10 9.08
N THR A 27 2.11 8.25 10.08
CA THR A 27 2.95 8.20 11.28
C THR A 27 4.41 7.91 10.95
N GLN A 28 4.70 7.24 9.84
CA GLN A 28 6.05 6.98 9.36
C GLN A 28 6.77 8.30 9.01
N ASN A 29 6.22 9.10 8.11
CA ASN A 29 6.83 10.38 7.74
C ASN A 29 6.69 11.42 8.86
N PHE A 30 5.58 11.43 9.60
CA PHE A 30 5.39 12.31 10.75
C PHE A 30 6.48 12.08 11.81
N ASN A 31 6.71 10.84 12.22
CA ASN A 31 7.75 10.51 13.21
C ASN A 31 9.13 10.93 12.73
N ARG A 32 9.45 10.66 11.45
CA ARG A 32 10.72 11.03 10.85
C ARG A 32 10.99 12.54 10.89
N VAL A 33 10.04 13.37 10.45
CA VAL A 33 10.26 14.84 10.37
C VAL A 33 10.13 15.56 11.71
N THR A 34 9.55 14.90 12.71
CA THR A 34 9.43 15.44 14.07
C THR A 34 10.57 15.00 14.99
N GLY A 35 11.56 14.25 14.46
CA GLY A 35 12.74 13.84 15.20
C GLY A 35 12.53 12.65 16.13
N LEU A 36 11.41 11.93 15.98
CA LEU A 36 11.22 10.65 16.66
C LEU A 36 12.16 9.59 16.04
N PRO A 37 12.65 8.63 16.83
CA PRO A 37 13.66 7.68 16.37
C PRO A 37 13.08 6.68 15.37
N SER A 38 13.92 6.21 14.45
CA SER A 38 13.65 4.97 13.72
C SER A 38 13.70 3.79 14.68
N LEU A 39 12.92 2.77 14.37
CA LEU A 39 12.70 1.58 15.19
C LEU A 39 12.87 0.34 14.33
N THR A 40 13.40 -0.71 14.94
CA THR A 40 13.30 -2.08 14.44
C THR A 40 12.11 -2.73 15.12
N PHE A 41 11.27 -3.40 14.35
CA PHE A 41 10.10 -4.10 14.86
C PHE A 41 10.27 -5.61 14.75
N GLU A 42 9.77 -6.32 15.75
CA GLU A 42 9.65 -7.77 15.77
C GLU A 42 8.21 -8.12 16.13
N GLU A 43 7.55 -8.94 15.32
CA GLU A 43 6.15 -9.34 15.51
C GLU A 43 6.12 -10.82 15.88
N ILE A 44 5.72 -11.11 17.12
CA ILE A 44 5.77 -12.44 17.72
C ILE A 44 4.34 -12.99 17.83
N ALA A 45 4.12 -14.18 17.26
CA ALA A 45 2.84 -14.87 17.35
C ALA A 45 2.56 -15.31 18.81
N GLY A 46 1.40 -14.90 19.33
CA GLY A 46 0.85 -15.33 20.62
C GLY A 46 -0.16 -16.46 20.47
N ARG A 47 -1.01 -16.67 21.49
CA ARG A 47 -2.08 -17.67 21.45
C ARG A 47 -3.29 -17.17 20.65
N ASP A 48 -3.92 -18.08 19.91
CA ASP A 48 -5.11 -17.85 19.07
C ASP A 48 -4.98 -16.62 18.15
N ASN A 49 -3.98 -16.63 17.25
CA ASN A 49 -3.72 -15.58 16.25
C ASN A 49 -3.36 -14.19 16.81
N GLU A 50 -3.08 -14.07 18.10
CA GLU A 50 -2.54 -12.84 18.66
C GLU A 50 -1.15 -12.54 18.09
N VAL A 51 -0.83 -11.25 17.94
CA VAL A 51 0.47 -10.77 17.51
C VAL A 51 0.92 -9.70 18.50
N HIS A 52 2.05 -9.97 19.16
CA HIS A 52 2.72 -9.02 20.02
C HIS A 52 3.78 -8.28 19.21
N ARG A 53 3.66 -6.96 19.11
CA ARG A 53 4.64 -6.13 18.39
C ARG A 53 5.65 -5.57 19.37
N HIS A 54 6.87 -6.05 19.27
CA HIS A 54 8.01 -5.50 19.99
C HIS A 54 8.72 -4.49 19.11
N PHE A 55 9.26 -3.44 19.74
CA PHE A 55 10.11 -2.46 19.06
C PHE A 55 11.43 -2.30 19.81
N ARG A 56 12.47 -1.93 19.07
CA ARG A 56 13.78 -1.53 19.60
C ARG A 56 14.31 -0.33 18.83
N GLY A 57 15.00 0.56 19.51
CA GLY A 57 15.65 1.71 18.89
C GLY A 57 16.50 2.51 19.87
N LYS A 58 16.87 3.72 19.47
CA LYS A 58 17.61 4.66 20.31
C LYS A 58 17.02 6.05 20.22
N LEU A 59 16.54 6.59 21.34
CA LEU A 59 16.14 7.98 21.44
C LEU A 59 17.40 8.88 21.37
N TYR A 60 17.31 9.97 20.59
CA TYR A 60 18.45 10.86 20.28
C TYR A 60 19.70 10.15 19.72
N GLY A 61 19.54 8.94 19.16
CA GLY A 61 20.63 8.16 18.55
C GLY A 61 21.52 7.39 19.53
N PHE A 62 21.45 7.65 20.84
CA PHE A 62 22.30 6.98 21.83
C PHE A 62 21.54 6.32 22.98
N PHE A 63 20.34 6.80 23.33
CA PHE A 63 19.62 6.34 24.51
C PHE A 63 18.76 5.11 24.18
N PRO A 64 19.09 3.89 24.65
CA PRO A 64 18.38 2.69 24.26
C PRO A 64 16.91 2.72 24.66
N MET A 65 16.07 2.16 23.80
CA MET A 65 14.66 1.90 24.10
C MET A 65 14.23 0.59 23.46
N TYR A 66 13.45 -0.18 24.19
CA TYR A 66 12.72 -1.31 23.67
C TYR A 66 11.45 -1.53 24.50
N GLY A 67 10.50 -2.25 23.93
CA GLY A 67 9.28 -2.62 24.61
C GLY A 67 8.22 -3.12 23.63
N GLU A 68 6.96 -2.97 24.00
CA GLU A 68 5.80 -3.48 23.27
C GLU A 68 4.90 -2.34 22.79
N GLU A 69 4.36 -2.49 21.59
CA GLU A 69 3.36 -1.62 20.99
C GLU A 69 2.04 -2.39 20.82
N SER A 70 0.96 -1.84 21.37
CA SER A 70 -0.39 -2.39 21.14
C SER A 70 -0.85 -2.12 19.71
N ALA A 71 -1.89 -2.83 19.27
CA ALA A 71 -2.53 -2.51 18.00
C ALA A 71 -2.98 -1.04 17.99
N PHE A 72 -2.77 -0.35 16.85
CA PHE A 72 -3.33 0.98 16.67
C PHE A 72 -4.85 0.89 16.68
N GLU A 73 -5.51 1.89 17.25
CA GLU A 73 -6.95 2.07 17.11
C GLU A 73 -7.22 3.30 16.26
N TRP A 74 -8.13 3.21 15.28
CA TRP A 74 -8.51 4.37 14.49
C TRP A 74 -9.94 4.27 13.93
N ILE A 75 -10.43 5.44 13.54
CA ILE A 75 -11.63 5.65 12.73
C ILE A 75 -11.26 6.73 11.73
N LYS A 76 -11.26 6.40 10.45
CA LYS A 76 -10.94 7.33 9.37
C LYS A 76 -12.13 8.27 9.10
N PRO A 77 -11.92 9.59 8.90
CA PRO A 77 -10.70 10.38 9.11
C PRO A 77 -10.62 11.03 10.52
N GLN A 78 -11.36 10.51 11.50
CA GLN A 78 -11.67 11.19 12.76
C GLN A 78 -10.60 11.07 13.83
N ARG A 79 -10.01 9.88 14.01
CA ARG A 79 -9.03 9.66 15.10
C ARG A 79 -8.12 8.48 14.86
N PHE A 80 -6.94 8.52 15.45
CA PHE A 80 -6.08 7.34 15.60
C PHE A 80 -5.20 7.46 16.85
N GLY A 81 -4.83 6.33 17.43
CA GLY A 81 -4.00 6.29 18.62
C GLY A 81 -3.27 4.97 18.79
N VAL A 82 -2.27 4.99 19.67
CA VAL A 82 -1.45 3.83 20.00
C VAL A 82 -1.03 3.88 21.46
N PHE A 83 -0.84 2.70 22.04
CA PHE A 83 -0.24 2.52 23.34
C PHE A 83 1.11 1.82 23.21
N ARG A 84 2.11 2.30 23.96
CA ARG A 84 3.44 1.69 24.07
C ARG A 84 3.80 1.48 25.52
N ARG A 85 4.34 0.29 25.82
CA ARG A 85 5.04 -0.01 27.06
C ARG A 85 6.54 -0.04 26.77
N TYR A 86 7.33 0.54 27.65
CA TYR A 86 8.79 0.54 27.55
C TYR A 86 9.36 -0.33 28.65
N ASP A 87 10.15 -1.33 28.26
CA ASP A 87 10.68 -2.34 29.17
C ASP A 87 12.14 -2.02 29.56
N TYR A 88 12.79 -1.05 28.89
CA TYR A 88 14.15 -0.63 29.26
C TYR A 88 14.18 0.14 30.58
N PRO A 89 14.89 -0.35 31.63
CA PRO A 89 14.77 0.19 32.99
C PRO A 89 15.18 1.65 33.16
N LEU A 90 16.09 2.17 32.33
CA LEU A 90 16.55 3.54 32.39
C LEU A 90 15.77 4.49 31.48
N PHE A 91 14.85 3.97 30.65
CA PHE A 91 14.07 4.81 29.75
C PHE A 91 13.20 5.81 30.54
N PRO A 92 13.07 7.09 30.11
CA PRO A 92 12.31 8.11 30.84
C PRO A 92 10.84 7.79 31.12
N MET A 93 10.25 6.88 30.35
CA MET A 93 8.82 6.54 30.41
C MET A 93 8.66 5.04 30.64
N LYS A 94 7.62 4.65 31.38
CA LYS A 94 7.17 3.24 31.49
C LYS A 94 6.12 2.91 30.46
N THR A 95 5.18 3.83 30.28
CA THR A 95 4.07 3.69 29.33
C THR A 95 3.83 5.03 28.65
N MET A 96 3.34 4.97 27.42
CA MET A 96 2.91 6.14 26.66
C MET A 96 1.66 5.78 25.85
N ARG A 97 0.60 6.55 26.03
CA ARG A 97 -0.58 6.52 25.16
C ARG A 97 -0.64 7.82 24.38
N VAL A 98 -0.88 7.71 23.09
CA VAL A 98 -1.08 8.85 22.20
C VAL A 98 -2.44 8.70 21.51
N LEU A 99 -3.19 9.78 21.44
CA LEU A 99 -4.46 9.82 20.71
C LEU A 99 -4.57 11.13 19.93
N THR A 100 -4.76 11.03 18.63
CA THR A 100 -4.99 12.15 17.72
C THR A 100 -6.44 12.16 17.31
N HIS A 101 -7.11 13.31 17.43
CA HIS A 101 -8.46 13.56 16.95
C HIS A 101 -8.46 14.69 15.92
N LEU A 102 -9.27 14.55 14.89
CA LEU A 102 -9.55 15.55 13.87
C LEU A 102 -11.06 15.81 13.90
N ALA A 103 -11.46 16.93 14.51
CA ALA A 103 -12.85 17.35 14.53
C ALA A 103 -13.09 18.47 13.50
N PRO A 104 -14.10 18.36 12.62
CA PRO A 104 -14.41 19.44 11.69
C PRO A 104 -14.88 20.69 12.45
N THR A 105 -14.44 21.86 12.01
CA THR A 105 -14.91 23.16 12.54
C THR A 105 -16.10 23.66 11.71
N ARG A 106 -16.86 24.64 12.24
CA ARG A 106 -17.98 25.27 11.52
C ARG A 106 -17.54 25.99 10.23
N GLU A 107 -16.28 26.38 10.16
CA GLU A 107 -15.67 27.11 9.03
C GLU A 107 -15.10 26.16 7.96
N GLY A 108 -15.26 24.84 8.13
CA GLY A 108 -14.74 23.83 7.19
C GLY A 108 -13.30 23.38 7.45
N GLY A 109 -12.65 23.92 8.49
CA GLY A 109 -11.31 23.51 8.94
C GLY A 109 -11.33 22.33 9.91
N THR A 110 -10.20 22.11 10.58
CA THR A 110 -10.01 21.03 11.56
C THR A 110 -9.52 21.56 12.89
N ASP A 111 -10.17 21.14 13.97
CA ASP A 111 -9.62 21.20 15.33
C ASP A 111 -8.86 19.91 15.61
N LEU A 112 -7.53 19.98 15.52
CA LEU A 112 -6.68 18.84 15.80
C LEU A 112 -6.35 18.81 17.29
N ARG A 113 -6.86 17.79 17.99
CA ARG A 113 -6.56 17.52 19.38
C ARG A 113 -5.58 16.35 19.47
N TYR A 114 -4.49 16.53 20.21
CA TYR A 114 -3.45 15.52 20.39
C TYR A 114 -3.21 15.31 21.88
N GLU A 115 -3.62 14.14 22.36
CA GLU A 115 -3.55 13.77 23.76
C GLU A 115 -2.39 12.81 23.99
N VAL A 116 -1.61 13.07 25.04
CA VAL A 116 -0.49 12.21 25.45
C VAL A 116 -0.59 11.91 26.93
N TRP A 117 -0.62 10.63 27.27
CA TRP A 117 -0.44 10.15 28.64
C TRP A 117 0.93 9.47 28.73
N ALA A 118 1.85 10.04 29.50
CA ALA A 118 3.21 9.51 29.67
C ALA A 118 3.48 9.21 31.15
N GLU A 119 3.62 7.94 31.49
CA GLU A 119 4.03 7.54 32.85
C GLU A 119 5.54 7.66 32.99
N ALA A 120 6.00 8.57 33.85
CA ALA A 120 7.41 8.78 34.09
C ALA A 120 8.08 7.61 34.84
N ASN A 121 9.32 7.32 34.46
CA ASN A 121 10.15 6.32 35.08
C ASN A 121 11.32 6.96 35.86
N GLY A 122 11.33 6.76 37.18
CA GLY A 122 12.37 7.28 38.06
C GLY A 122 12.49 8.81 38.07
N LEU A 123 13.54 9.32 38.71
CA LEU A 123 13.79 10.76 38.84
C LEU A 123 14.11 11.42 37.50
N PHE A 124 14.85 10.71 36.64
CA PHE A 124 15.18 11.20 35.30
C PHE A 124 13.92 11.40 34.43
N GLY A 125 12.98 10.46 34.46
CA GLY A 125 11.69 10.59 33.78
C GLY A 125 10.85 11.75 34.31
N LEU A 126 10.85 11.97 35.63
CA LEU A 126 10.13 13.09 36.25
C LEU A 126 10.57 14.46 35.72
N LEU A 127 11.85 14.61 35.37
CA LEU A 127 12.41 15.87 34.86
C LEU A 127 12.37 15.95 33.33
N SER A 128 12.67 14.85 32.63
CA SER A 128 12.81 14.85 31.17
C SER A 128 11.48 14.80 30.43
N VAL A 129 10.44 14.15 30.94
CA VAL A 129 9.12 14.05 30.26
C VAL A 129 8.47 15.43 30.06
N PRO A 130 8.41 16.33 31.07
CA PRO A 130 7.91 17.69 30.87
C PRO A 130 8.58 18.47 29.75
N PHE A 131 9.89 18.32 29.61
CA PHE A 131 10.64 19.03 28.57
C PHE A 131 10.53 18.35 27.20
N GLY A 132 10.83 17.05 27.12
CA GLY A 132 10.86 16.30 25.85
C GLY A 132 9.47 16.11 25.24
N VAL A 133 8.50 15.67 26.04
CA VAL A 133 7.11 15.50 25.59
C VAL A 133 6.39 16.84 25.66
N GLY A 134 6.34 17.45 26.85
CA GLY A 134 5.51 18.65 27.10
C GLY A 134 5.86 19.88 26.27
N VAL A 135 7.14 20.11 25.94
CA VAL A 135 7.60 21.31 25.23
C VAL A 135 8.12 20.99 23.84
N GLN A 136 9.15 20.14 23.74
CA GLN A 136 9.82 19.87 22.46
C GLN A 136 8.86 19.22 21.45
N SER A 137 8.15 18.16 21.85
CA SER A 137 7.19 17.48 20.96
C SER A 137 6.03 18.39 20.57
N HIS A 138 5.47 19.18 21.50
CA HIS A 138 4.43 20.17 21.18
C HIS A 138 4.86 21.14 20.06
N ILE A 139 6.08 21.69 20.14
CA ILE A 139 6.60 22.62 19.14
C ILE A 139 6.82 21.94 17.79
N LEU A 140 7.49 20.78 17.78
CA LEU A 140 7.84 20.07 16.54
C LEU A 140 6.59 19.53 15.84
N PHE A 141 5.64 18.98 16.59
CA PHE A 141 4.39 18.42 16.05
C PHE A 141 3.51 19.53 15.51
N GLY A 142 3.36 20.64 16.26
CA GLY A 142 2.62 21.81 15.81
C GLY A 142 3.19 22.41 14.50
N ARG A 143 4.52 22.45 14.35
CA ARG A 143 5.15 22.87 13.08
C ARG A 143 4.85 21.90 11.95
N ALA A 144 4.91 20.60 12.20
CA ALA A 144 4.59 19.58 11.20
C ALA A 144 3.12 19.66 10.74
N PHE A 145 2.16 19.74 11.66
CA PHE A 145 0.73 19.85 11.30
C PHE A 145 0.42 21.13 10.53
N LYS A 146 0.96 22.28 10.94
CA LYS A 146 0.80 23.55 10.19
C LYS A 146 1.39 23.47 8.79
N ARG A 147 2.50 22.75 8.61
CA ARG A 147 3.09 22.54 7.28
C ARG A 147 2.18 21.67 6.40
N MET A 148 1.62 20.59 6.94
CA MET A 148 0.69 19.72 6.21
C MET A 148 -0.58 20.49 5.79
N ASP A 149 -1.12 21.31 6.69
CA ASP A 149 -2.26 22.18 6.39
C ASP A 149 -1.91 23.21 5.29
N ALA A 150 -0.75 23.86 5.39
CA ALA A 150 -0.28 24.76 4.35
C ALA A 150 -0.05 24.04 3.00
N TYR A 151 0.36 22.77 3.01
CA TYR A 151 0.47 21.96 1.78
C TYR A 151 -0.90 21.67 1.16
N VAL A 152 -1.89 21.26 1.96
CA VAL A 152 -3.25 21.02 1.47
C VAL A 152 -3.89 22.29 0.90
N GLN A 153 -3.56 23.45 1.45
CA GLN A 153 -3.98 24.75 0.92
C GLN A 153 -3.19 25.22 -0.32
N GLY A 154 -2.15 24.50 -0.75
CA GLY A 154 -1.30 24.90 -1.87
C GLY A 154 -0.24 25.96 -1.55
N HIS A 155 -0.06 26.31 -0.27
CA HIS A 155 0.97 27.25 0.21
C HIS A 155 2.35 26.60 0.43
N GLN A 156 2.44 25.27 0.26
CA GLN A 156 3.70 24.53 0.32
C GLN A 156 3.74 23.53 -0.83
N GLU A 157 4.93 23.26 -1.35
CA GLU A 157 5.12 22.23 -2.38
C GLU A 157 5.10 20.80 -1.80
N ARG A 158 5.38 20.64 -0.50
CA ARG A 158 5.52 19.33 0.15
C ARG A 158 4.91 19.28 1.54
N PRO A 159 4.20 18.19 1.90
CA PRO A 159 3.60 18.03 3.23
C PRO A 159 4.65 17.85 4.34
N TYR A 160 5.81 17.28 4.00
CA TYR A 160 6.91 17.00 4.93
C TYR A 160 8.17 17.79 4.57
N ALA A 161 8.86 18.35 5.57
CA ALA A 161 10.17 18.98 5.40
C ALA A 161 11.27 17.92 5.47
N ALA A 162 11.38 17.11 4.41
CA ALA A 162 12.30 16.00 4.32
C ALA A 162 13.49 16.34 3.41
N PRO A 163 14.74 16.04 3.82
CA PRO A 163 15.88 16.21 2.92
C PRO A 163 15.73 15.29 1.71
N THR A 164 16.14 15.79 0.55
CA THR A 164 16.23 15.00 -0.68
C THR A 164 17.48 14.14 -0.65
N VAL A 165 17.45 13.03 -1.39
CA VAL A 165 18.64 12.20 -1.58
C VAL A 165 19.73 13.01 -2.27
N LYS A 166 20.95 12.94 -1.74
CA LYS A 166 22.12 13.61 -2.33
C LYS A 166 22.74 12.69 -3.37
N ILE A 167 22.81 13.15 -4.62
CA ILE A 167 23.46 12.44 -5.73
C ILE A 167 24.84 13.07 -5.95
N SER A 168 25.88 12.25 -5.97
CA SER A 168 27.27 12.70 -6.21
C SER A 168 27.45 13.17 -7.67
N GLY A 169 28.53 13.91 -7.95
CA GLY A 169 28.81 14.42 -9.31
C GLY A 169 28.87 13.32 -10.37
N ASP A 170 29.60 12.23 -10.09
CA ASP A 170 29.72 11.09 -11.00
C ASP A 170 28.39 10.34 -11.17
N ALA A 171 27.64 10.18 -10.08
CA ALA A 171 26.30 9.57 -10.14
C ALA A 171 25.33 10.44 -10.95
N ARG A 172 25.47 11.78 -10.87
CA ARG A 172 24.65 12.69 -11.66
C ARG A 172 24.94 12.59 -13.15
N GLN A 173 26.20 12.47 -13.56
CA GLN A 173 26.55 12.22 -14.96
C GLN A 173 25.97 10.90 -15.49
N ARG A 174 26.01 9.84 -14.67
CA ARG A 174 25.37 8.55 -15.00
C ARG A 174 23.85 8.71 -15.16
N PHE A 175 23.21 9.36 -14.19
CA PHE A 175 21.79 9.69 -14.22
C PHE A 175 21.40 10.42 -15.51
N ASP A 176 22.11 11.50 -15.85
CA ASP A 176 21.79 12.34 -17.01
C ASP A 176 21.96 11.54 -18.33
N ARG A 177 22.98 10.67 -18.43
CA ARG A 177 23.16 9.78 -19.58
C ARG A 177 21.99 8.80 -19.74
N MET A 178 21.56 8.18 -18.64
CA MET A 178 20.47 7.20 -18.65
C MET A 178 19.13 7.88 -18.93
N MET A 179 18.89 9.09 -18.41
CA MET A 179 17.73 9.90 -18.78
C MET A 179 17.74 10.32 -20.25
N LYS A 180 18.92 10.57 -20.86
CA LYS A 180 19.02 10.83 -22.30
C LYS A 180 18.62 9.61 -23.14
N GLU A 181 19.05 8.42 -22.74
CA GLU A 181 18.65 7.16 -23.36
C GLU A 181 17.13 6.93 -23.23
N LEU A 182 16.57 7.16 -22.03
CA LEU A 182 15.13 7.04 -21.79
C LEU A 182 14.29 8.03 -22.62
N ARG A 183 14.79 9.26 -22.85
CA ARG A 183 14.15 10.24 -23.75
C ARG A 183 14.23 9.86 -25.23
N ALA A 184 15.17 8.99 -25.61
CA ALA A 184 15.26 8.49 -26.98
C ALA A 184 14.25 7.34 -27.24
N ALA A 185 13.81 6.64 -26.19
CA ALA A 185 12.64 5.77 -26.27
C ALA A 185 11.38 6.64 -26.41
N LYS A 186 10.49 6.33 -27.37
CA LYS A 186 9.31 7.13 -27.78
C LYS A 186 8.20 7.24 -26.71
N HIS A 187 8.55 7.67 -25.50
CA HIS A 187 7.65 7.93 -24.39
C HIS A 187 7.09 9.35 -24.43
N ASP A 188 6.01 9.59 -23.70
CA ASP A 188 5.48 10.94 -23.49
C ASP A 188 6.52 11.84 -22.79
N PRO A 189 6.96 12.95 -23.42
CA PRO A 189 7.91 13.88 -22.81
C PRO A 189 7.42 14.47 -21.48
N ALA A 190 6.11 14.71 -21.31
CA ALA A 190 5.56 15.28 -20.08
C ALA A 190 5.71 14.30 -18.90
N LEU A 191 5.47 13.01 -19.15
CA LEU A 191 5.66 11.95 -18.18
C LEU A 191 7.13 11.83 -17.76
N LEU A 192 8.06 11.94 -18.70
CA LEU A 192 9.50 11.91 -18.39
C LEU A 192 9.94 13.09 -17.51
N VAL A 193 9.35 14.27 -17.66
CA VAL A 193 9.60 15.42 -16.79
C VAL A 193 9.16 15.12 -15.35
N HIS A 194 7.96 14.56 -15.16
CA HIS A 194 7.47 14.17 -13.83
C HIS A 194 8.35 13.10 -13.19
N PHE A 195 8.74 12.09 -13.96
CA PHE A 195 9.59 11.00 -13.51
C PHE A 195 10.98 11.49 -13.08
N GLU A 196 11.65 12.28 -13.93
CA GLU A 196 12.96 12.87 -13.62
C GLU A 196 12.91 13.77 -12.39
N TYR A 197 11.89 14.66 -12.32
CA TYR A 197 11.70 15.53 -11.18
C TYR A 197 11.55 14.71 -9.90
N HIS A 198 10.75 13.64 -9.92
CA HIS A 198 10.55 12.77 -8.77
C HIS A 198 11.85 12.13 -8.30
N LEU A 199 12.66 11.57 -9.20
CA LEU A 199 13.92 10.91 -8.83
C LEU A 199 14.94 11.88 -8.22
N LEU A 200 14.98 13.13 -8.68
CA LEU A 200 15.95 14.13 -8.21
C LEU A 200 15.50 14.87 -6.95
N ASN A 201 14.19 14.98 -6.73
CA ASN A 201 13.62 15.89 -5.73
C ASN A 201 12.90 15.17 -4.59
N SER A 202 12.89 13.85 -4.55
CA SER A 202 12.20 13.10 -3.51
C SER A 202 13.10 12.73 -2.33
N PRO A 203 12.51 12.61 -1.12
CA PRO A 203 13.20 11.99 0.00
C PRO A 203 13.36 10.48 -0.26
N GLU A 204 14.33 9.89 0.42
CA GLU A 204 14.68 8.48 0.34
C GLU A 204 13.48 7.53 0.49
N SER A 205 12.57 7.82 1.44
CA SER A 205 11.36 7.00 1.65
C SER A 205 10.43 6.93 0.44
N GLN A 206 10.43 7.94 -0.44
CA GLN A 206 9.63 7.96 -1.67
C GLN A 206 10.37 7.35 -2.88
N LEU A 207 11.67 7.07 -2.72
CA LEU A 207 12.53 6.44 -3.72
C LEU A 207 12.81 4.97 -3.39
N ALA A 208 12.55 4.55 -2.14
CA ALA A 208 12.72 3.19 -1.62
C ALA A 208 11.63 2.21 -2.07
N ARG A 209 10.46 2.72 -2.47
CA ARG A 209 9.34 1.90 -2.96
C ARG A 209 8.40 2.73 -3.83
N MET A 210 8.65 2.74 -5.13
CA MET A 210 7.86 3.44 -6.12
C MET A 210 6.85 2.49 -6.77
N ARG A 211 5.58 2.90 -6.80
CA ARG A 211 4.46 2.13 -7.37
C ARG A 211 3.94 2.88 -8.60
N PRO A 212 4.09 2.37 -9.83
CA PRO A 212 3.84 3.14 -11.04
C PRO A 212 2.39 3.61 -11.16
N TYR A 213 1.40 2.80 -10.79
CA TYR A 213 -0.01 3.22 -10.87
C TYR A 213 -0.38 4.27 -9.82
N ALA A 214 0.25 4.25 -8.64
CA ALA A 214 0.07 5.34 -7.67
C ALA A 214 0.64 6.66 -8.19
N PHE A 215 1.75 6.62 -8.95
CA PHE A 215 2.29 7.80 -9.63
C PHE A 215 1.43 8.24 -10.80
N ALA A 216 0.88 7.30 -11.59
CA ALA A 216 -0.03 7.62 -12.69
C ALA A 216 -1.26 8.39 -12.18
N ASP A 217 -1.88 7.91 -11.09
CA ASP A 217 -2.99 8.61 -10.43
C ASP A 217 -2.57 10.00 -9.93
N LYS A 218 -1.39 10.10 -9.29
CA LYS A 218 -0.85 11.36 -8.76
C LYS A 218 -0.54 12.39 -9.87
N TRP A 219 0.00 11.95 -10.99
CA TRP A 219 0.38 12.79 -12.12
C TRP A 219 -0.76 12.97 -13.11
N THR A 220 -1.90 12.29 -12.92
CA THR A 220 -3.03 12.26 -13.86
C THR A 220 -2.57 11.86 -15.28
N THR A 221 -1.78 10.79 -15.34
CA THR A 221 -1.22 10.23 -16.58
C THR A 221 -1.73 8.82 -16.83
N ASP A 222 -1.56 8.31 -18.06
CA ASP A 222 -1.96 6.93 -18.37
C ASP A 222 -1.12 5.93 -17.56
N ARG A 223 -1.81 4.95 -16.95
CA ARG A 223 -1.21 3.95 -16.05
C ARG A 223 -0.24 3.02 -16.78
N GLU A 224 -0.58 2.61 -18.00
CA GLU A 224 0.27 1.73 -18.81
C GLU A 224 1.49 2.48 -19.33
N ALA A 225 1.31 3.71 -19.83
CA ALA A 225 2.41 4.56 -20.25
C ALA A 225 3.39 4.83 -19.09
N THR A 226 2.87 5.12 -17.90
CA THR A 226 3.67 5.28 -16.68
C THR A 226 4.46 4.01 -16.38
N LEU A 227 3.81 2.86 -16.37
CA LEU A 227 4.47 1.57 -16.13
C LEU A 227 5.55 1.27 -17.19
N LYS A 228 5.30 1.53 -18.48
CA LYS A 228 6.27 1.36 -19.58
C LYS A 228 7.52 2.24 -19.35
N VAL A 229 7.38 3.46 -18.83
CA VAL A 229 8.52 4.31 -18.43
C VAL A 229 9.34 3.66 -17.31
N PHE A 230 8.68 3.18 -16.25
CA PHE A 230 9.37 2.50 -15.14
C PHE A 230 10.09 1.22 -15.60
N LEU A 231 9.49 0.45 -16.50
CA LEU A 231 10.09 -0.77 -17.06
C LEU A 231 11.33 -0.47 -17.93
N HIS A 232 11.27 0.51 -18.83
CA HIS A 232 12.45 0.95 -19.59
C HIS A 232 13.54 1.52 -18.66
N ALA A 233 13.15 2.34 -17.68
CA ALA A 233 14.08 2.87 -16.68
C ALA A 233 14.75 1.75 -15.87
N ALA A 234 14.03 0.67 -15.58
CA ALA A 234 14.59 -0.51 -14.91
C ALA A 234 15.59 -1.27 -15.79
N GLN A 235 15.29 -1.43 -17.08
CA GLN A 235 16.17 -2.12 -18.02
C GLN A 235 17.52 -1.42 -18.19
N ILE A 236 17.56 -0.09 -18.17
CA ILE A 236 18.82 0.69 -18.22
C ILE A 236 19.49 0.86 -16.84
N GLY A 237 18.85 0.40 -15.76
CA GLY A 237 19.36 0.43 -14.39
C GLY A 237 19.16 1.74 -13.62
N LEU A 238 18.27 2.63 -14.10
CA LEU A 238 17.95 3.90 -13.43
C LEU A 238 17.13 3.67 -12.17
N VAL A 239 16.27 2.66 -12.23
CA VAL A 239 15.54 2.09 -11.11
C VAL A 239 15.76 0.58 -11.10
N GLU A 240 15.47 -0.08 -9.99
CA GLU A 240 15.53 -1.53 -9.85
C GLU A 240 14.11 -2.07 -9.70
N LEU A 241 13.71 -2.98 -10.58
CA LEU A 241 12.44 -3.71 -10.47
C LEU A 241 12.55 -4.79 -9.37
N SER A 242 11.51 -4.88 -8.56
CA SER A 242 11.31 -5.96 -7.60
C SER A 242 9.83 -6.35 -7.52
N TRP A 243 9.58 -7.57 -7.06
CA TRP A 243 8.25 -8.15 -6.91
C TRP A 243 7.95 -8.33 -5.44
N ASP A 244 6.98 -7.55 -4.95
CA ASP A 244 6.48 -7.62 -3.60
C ASP A 244 5.32 -8.62 -3.52
N VAL A 245 5.36 -9.51 -2.54
CA VAL A 245 4.26 -10.42 -2.22
C VAL A 245 3.46 -9.86 -1.06
N LEU A 246 2.28 -9.31 -1.37
CA LEU A 246 1.35 -8.62 -0.49
C LEU A 246 0.48 -9.59 0.29
N CYS A 247 0.33 -9.35 1.58
CA CYS A 247 -0.60 -10.10 2.44
C CYS A 247 -2.07 -9.78 2.07
N PRO A 248 -2.97 -10.77 1.96
CA PRO A 248 -4.39 -10.55 1.61
C PRO A 248 -5.20 -9.78 2.68
N GLU A 249 -4.69 -9.65 3.90
CA GLU A 249 -5.35 -8.90 4.97
C GLU A 249 -4.81 -7.47 5.11
N CYS A 250 -3.52 -7.32 5.45
CA CYS A 250 -2.93 -6.00 5.64
C CYS A 250 -2.46 -5.33 4.36
N ARG A 251 -2.39 -6.05 3.22
CA ARG A 251 -1.89 -5.56 1.92
C ARG A 251 -0.45 -5.04 1.94
N GLY A 252 0.29 -5.30 3.02
CA GLY A 252 1.72 -4.99 3.12
C GLY A 252 2.56 -6.08 2.46
N ALA A 253 3.67 -5.70 1.84
CA ALA A 253 4.66 -6.61 1.29
C ALA A 253 5.34 -7.43 2.42
N LYS A 254 5.39 -8.75 2.26
CA LYS A 254 5.98 -9.69 3.25
C LYS A 254 7.12 -10.53 2.68
N ALA A 255 7.19 -10.67 1.37
CA ALA A 255 8.37 -11.13 0.67
C ALA A 255 8.66 -10.17 -0.48
N GLN A 256 9.93 -10.07 -0.85
CA GLN A 256 10.38 -9.30 -2.00
C GLN A 256 11.43 -10.12 -2.75
N VAL A 257 11.25 -10.25 -4.06
CA VAL A 257 12.19 -10.96 -4.94
C VAL A 257 12.53 -10.11 -6.15
N ARG A 258 13.71 -10.30 -6.73
CA ARG A 258 14.12 -9.53 -7.93
C ARG A 258 13.52 -10.08 -9.23
N ARG A 259 13.25 -11.38 -9.26
CA ARG A 259 12.78 -12.10 -10.44
C ARG A 259 11.52 -12.89 -10.10
N LEU A 260 10.56 -12.94 -11.03
CA LEU A 260 9.27 -13.62 -10.84
C LEU A 260 9.43 -15.11 -10.52
N TYR A 261 10.43 -15.78 -11.11
CA TYR A 261 10.63 -17.20 -10.86
C TYR A 261 11.23 -17.51 -9.47
N ASP A 262 11.71 -16.48 -8.75
CA ASP A 262 12.21 -16.62 -7.38
C ASP A 262 11.09 -16.47 -6.33
N LEU A 263 9.85 -16.25 -6.77
CA LEU A 263 8.71 -16.10 -5.86
C LEU A 263 8.54 -17.35 -4.99
N PRO A 264 8.41 -17.18 -3.66
CA PRO A 264 8.13 -18.31 -2.77
C PRO A 264 6.73 -18.87 -3.02
N GLU A 265 6.56 -20.19 -2.88
CA GLU A 265 5.24 -20.85 -2.97
C GLU A 265 4.31 -20.40 -1.83
N THR A 266 4.86 -20.33 -0.62
CA THR A 266 4.14 -19.93 0.60
C THR A 266 4.88 -18.79 1.29
N VAL A 267 4.13 -17.80 1.75
CA VAL A 267 4.61 -16.62 2.49
C VAL A 267 3.87 -16.53 3.82
N HIS A 268 4.62 -16.28 4.89
CA HIS A 268 4.06 -15.99 6.21
C HIS A 268 4.00 -14.47 6.43
N CYS A 269 2.85 -13.96 6.88
CA CYS A 269 2.71 -12.58 7.34
C CYS A 269 2.75 -12.54 8.89
N PRO A 270 3.82 -12.04 9.53
CA PRO A 270 3.89 -12.00 10.98
C PRO A 270 2.88 -10.99 11.58
N SER A 271 2.58 -9.89 10.89
CA SER A 271 1.64 -8.86 11.36
C SER A 271 0.19 -9.35 11.43
N CYS A 272 -0.19 -10.23 10.51
CA CYS A 272 -1.52 -10.82 10.45
C CYS A 272 -1.55 -12.22 11.05
N ASN A 273 -0.39 -12.84 11.28
CA ASN A 273 -0.20 -14.22 11.67
C ASN A 273 -0.97 -15.20 10.76
N ILE A 274 -0.66 -15.15 9.45
CA ILE A 274 -1.28 -16.00 8.44
C ILE A 274 -0.25 -16.50 7.43
N ASP A 275 -0.48 -17.70 6.91
CA ASP A 275 0.22 -18.22 5.73
C ASP A 275 -0.67 -18.08 4.50
N TYR A 276 -0.06 -17.75 3.36
CA TYR A 276 -0.75 -17.59 2.09
C TYR A 276 0.19 -17.87 0.91
N THR A 277 -0.40 -18.23 -0.23
CA THR A 277 0.34 -18.49 -1.46
C THR A 277 0.40 -17.26 -2.36
N ALA A 278 1.46 -17.13 -3.15
CA ALA A 278 1.56 -16.09 -4.15
C ALA A 278 0.47 -16.25 -5.25
N ASP A 279 -0.33 -15.21 -5.42
CA ASP A 279 -1.38 -15.03 -6.43
C ASP A 279 -1.00 -13.82 -7.31
N PHE A 280 -0.78 -14.07 -8.61
CA PHE A 280 -0.28 -13.08 -9.58
C PHE A 280 -1.30 -11.99 -9.90
N GLU A 281 -2.59 -12.28 -9.73
CA GLU A 281 -3.68 -11.37 -10.01
C GLU A 281 -3.77 -10.26 -8.93
N ARG A 282 -3.32 -10.54 -7.70
CA ARG A 282 -3.63 -9.68 -6.54
C ARG A 282 -2.48 -9.45 -5.58
N SER A 283 -1.79 -10.52 -5.21
CA SER A 283 -0.78 -10.47 -4.15
C SER A 283 0.61 -10.18 -4.66
N VAL A 284 0.89 -10.32 -5.96
CA VAL A 284 2.23 -10.01 -6.51
C VAL A 284 2.20 -8.65 -7.20
N GLU A 285 2.91 -7.68 -6.64
CA GLU A 285 3.00 -6.30 -7.13
C GLU A 285 4.43 -5.97 -7.56
N ALA A 286 4.59 -5.35 -8.74
CA ALA A 286 5.86 -4.75 -9.11
C ALA A 286 6.07 -3.42 -8.39
N THR A 287 7.25 -3.27 -7.80
CA THR A 287 7.71 -2.02 -7.22
C THR A 287 9.13 -1.69 -7.67
N PHE A 288 9.45 -0.41 -7.64
CA PHE A 288 10.71 0.11 -8.16
C PHE A 288 11.46 0.89 -7.09
N THR A 289 12.76 0.71 -7.02
CA THR A 289 13.64 1.48 -6.14
C THR A 289 14.63 2.27 -6.98
N LEU A 290 15.11 3.43 -6.52
CA LEU A 290 16.19 4.12 -7.23
C LEU A 290 17.42 3.20 -7.34
N GLY A 291 18.04 3.14 -8.52
CA GLY A 291 19.17 2.24 -8.75
C GLY A 291 20.38 2.56 -7.87
N GLN A 292 21.02 1.54 -7.31
CA GLN A 292 22.18 1.70 -6.41
C GLN A 292 23.36 2.43 -7.07
N ALA A 293 23.46 2.38 -8.41
CA ALA A 293 24.47 3.11 -9.16
C ALA A 293 24.29 4.65 -9.08
N ILE A 294 23.11 5.13 -8.68
CA ILE A 294 22.76 6.55 -8.53
C ILE A 294 22.90 6.98 -7.07
N ALA A 295 22.22 6.27 -6.16
CA ALA A 295 22.31 6.52 -4.72
C ALA A 295 21.95 5.26 -3.93
N GLU A 296 22.57 5.11 -2.77
CA GLU A 296 22.17 4.11 -1.78
C GLU A 296 20.89 4.57 -1.07
N ILE A 297 19.92 3.66 -0.98
CA ILE A 297 18.59 3.91 -0.40
C ILE A 297 18.37 2.90 0.72
N GLU A 298 18.41 3.40 1.95
CA GLU A 298 18.14 2.67 3.18
C GLU A 298 16.68 2.83 3.60
N ARG A 299 16.03 1.68 3.86
CA ARG A 299 14.67 1.66 4.40
C ARG A 299 14.73 1.71 5.92
N HIS A 300 14.34 2.86 6.46
CA HIS A 300 14.17 3.05 7.90
C HIS A 300 12.69 2.94 8.27
N ASP A 301 12.36 2.13 9.26
CA ASP A 301 11.01 2.08 9.83
C ASP A 301 10.92 3.02 11.04
N TYR A 302 9.81 3.76 11.12
CA TYR A 302 9.45 4.63 12.25
C TYR A 302 8.10 4.22 12.83
N CYS A 303 7.21 3.68 11.98
CA CYS A 303 5.94 3.09 12.36
C CYS A 303 5.46 2.12 11.28
N ILE A 304 5.17 0.87 11.66
CA ILE A 304 4.64 -0.15 10.74
C ILE A 304 3.14 -0.42 10.92
N GLY A 305 2.54 0.08 12.01
CA GLY A 305 1.15 -0.20 12.38
C GLY A 305 0.16 0.95 12.22
N GLY A 306 0.60 2.13 11.78
CA GLY A 306 -0.26 3.31 11.67
C GLY A 306 -1.27 3.23 10.51
N PRO A 307 -2.34 4.05 10.53
CA PRO A 307 -3.44 3.93 9.56
C PRO A 307 -3.01 4.09 8.09
N HIS A 308 -2.00 4.92 7.81
CA HIS A 308 -1.46 5.10 6.46
C HIS A 308 -0.78 3.85 5.91
N ALA A 309 -0.29 2.93 6.75
CA ALA A 309 0.29 1.67 6.31
C ALA A 309 -0.77 0.71 5.75
N THR A 310 -2.03 0.86 6.18
CA THR A 310 -3.19 0.05 5.76
C THR A 310 -4.36 0.97 5.38
N PRO A 311 -4.25 1.76 4.31
CA PRO A 311 -5.18 2.85 4.00
C PRO A 311 -6.59 2.36 3.60
N HIS A 312 -6.73 1.07 3.29
CA HIS A 312 -8.01 0.39 3.01
C HIS A 312 -8.81 0.08 4.27
N ILE A 313 -8.21 0.12 5.46
CA ILE A 313 -8.91 -0.11 6.72
C ILE A 313 -9.51 1.21 7.20
N LEU A 314 -10.84 1.28 7.30
CA LEU A 314 -11.57 2.47 7.72
C LEU A 314 -11.64 2.57 9.24
N MET A 315 -11.74 1.43 9.92
CA MET A 315 -11.84 1.38 11.38
C MET A 315 -11.12 0.15 11.92
N GLN A 316 -10.37 0.35 12.99
CA GLN A 316 -9.77 -0.71 13.79
C GLN A 316 -9.98 -0.39 15.27
N GLN A 317 -10.63 -1.28 16.02
CA GLN A 317 -11.01 -1.08 17.42
C GLN A 317 -10.62 -2.28 18.27
N GLN A 318 -10.04 -2.02 19.43
CA GLN A 318 -9.65 -3.02 20.41
C GLN A 318 -10.70 -3.04 21.52
N LEU A 319 -11.31 -4.21 21.75
CA LEU A 319 -12.37 -4.42 22.73
C LEU A 319 -11.92 -5.44 23.77
N GLU A 320 -11.99 -5.05 25.04
CA GLU A 320 -11.71 -5.92 26.19
C GLU A 320 -12.72 -7.07 26.27
N ALA A 321 -12.40 -8.09 27.07
CA ALA A 321 -13.30 -9.21 27.31
C ALA A 321 -14.65 -8.72 27.84
N ASN A 322 -15.75 -9.16 27.23
CA ASN A 322 -17.12 -8.75 27.58
C ASN A 322 -17.42 -7.25 27.40
N GLU A 323 -16.58 -6.48 26.69
CA GLU A 323 -16.82 -5.07 26.42
C GLU A 323 -17.89 -4.88 25.33
N SER A 324 -18.72 -3.86 25.50
CA SER A 324 -19.57 -3.31 24.44
C SER A 324 -19.20 -1.84 24.21
N ARG A 325 -19.04 -1.45 22.95
CA ARG A 325 -18.65 -0.09 22.56
C ARG A 325 -19.42 0.35 21.33
N THR A 326 -19.87 1.59 21.32
CA THR A 326 -20.52 2.20 20.15
C THR A 326 -19.65 3.31 19.58
N THR A 327 -19.58 3.39 18.27
CA THR A 327 -18.88 4.48 17.58
C THR A 327 -19.60 4.89 16.30
N THR A 328 -19.13 5.95 15.64
CA THR A 328 -19.70 6.38 14.35
C THR A 328 -18.58 6.57 13.35
N LEU A 329 -18.82 6.17 12.10
CA LEU A 329 -17.92 6.42 10.98
C LEU A 329 -18.71 6.81 9.73
N ARG A 330 -18.01 7.36 8.74
CA ARG A 330 -18.60 7.66 7.44
C ARG A 330 -18.28 6.56 6.45
N LEU A 331 -19.31 6.08 5.75
CA LEU A 331 -19.19 5.11 4.66
C LEU A 331 -19.62 5.73 3.33
N ASP A 332 -18.92 5.35 2.27
CA ASP A 332 -19.28 5.68 0.89
C ASP A 332 -19.99 4.46 0.26
N PRO A 333 -20.66 4.60 -0.89
CA PRO A 333 -21.20 3.46 -1.61
C PRO A 333 -20.10 2.44 -1.93
N GLY A 334 -20.32 1.17 -1.57
CA GLY A 334 -19.30 0.13 -1.80
C GLY A 334 -19.52 -1.15 -1.03
N ILE A 335 -18.55 -2.05 -1.18
CA ILE A 335 -18.50 -3.34 -0.49
C ILE A 335 -17.42 -3.26 0.58
N TYR A 336 -17.76 -3.66 1.79
CA TYR A 336 -16.88 -3.65 2.95
C TYR A 336 -16.74 -5.04 3.54
N ARG A 337 -15.61 -5.30 4.19
CA ARG A 337 -15.34 -6.55 4.91
C ARG A 337 -15.10 -6.25 6.38
N LEU A 338 -15.79 -6.99 7.25
CA LEU A 338 -15.49 -7.04 8.67
C LEU A 338 -14.56 -8.22 8.96
N ARG A 339 -13.57 -8.01 9.84
CA ARG A 339 -12.64 -9.04 10.31
C ARG A 339 -12.44 -8.94 11.81
N ALA A 340 -12.22 -10.09 12.44
CA ALA A 340 -11.75 -10.21 13.82
C ALA A 340 -10.47 -11.06 13.83
N PRO A 341 -9.28 -10.46 13.63
CA PRO A 341 -8.05 -11.21 13.38
C PRO A 341 -7.61 -12.14 14.52
N ARG A 342 -8.01 -11.83 15.75
CA ARG A 342 -7.68 -12.60 16.97
C ARG A 342 -8.74 -13.65 17.33
N LEU A 343 -9.76 -13.81 16.49
CA LEU A 343 -10.79 -14.81 16.72
C LEU A 343 -10.26 -16.20 16.35
N ALA A 344 -10.56 -17.18 17.20
CA ALA A 344 -10.26 -18.58 16.92
C ALA A 344 -11.08 -19.08 15.72
N ASN A 345 -10.53 -20.06 14.98
CA ASN A 345 -11.19 -20.71 13.84
C ASN A 345 -11.62 -19.76 12.70
N ARG A 346 -10.95 -18.62 12.52
CA ARG A 346 -11.19 -17.77 11.34
C ARG A 346 -10.70 -18.47 10.06
N GLU A 347 -11.50 -18.45 9.01
CA GLU A 347 -11.04 -18.84 7.67
C GLU A 347 -10.40 -17.63 6.97
N ILE A 348 -9.14 -17.78 6.57
CA ILE A 348 -8.46 -16.81 5.71
C ILE A 348 -8.87 -17.16 4.28
N VAL A 349 -9.76 -16.35 3.71
CA VAL A 349 -10.19 -16.56 2.33
C VAL A 349 -9.82 -15.35 1.49
N VAL A 350 -9.09 -15.63 0.42
CA VAL A 350 -8.83 -14.68 -0.67
C VAL A 350 -9.98 -14.86 -1.66
N PRO A 351 -10.94 -13.92 -1.78
CA PRO A 351 -12.11 -14.12 -2.62
C PRO A 351 -11.69 -14.35 -4.07
N ALA A 352 -12.15 -15.42 -4.72
CA ALA A 352 -11.81 -15.70 -6.13
C ALA A 352 -12.41 -14.69 -7.14
N ALA A 353 -13.26 -13.78 -6.66
CA ALA A 353 -13.76 -12.60 -7.38
C ALA A 353 -14.09 -11.53 -6.35
N LEU A 354 -14.05 -10.24 -6.74
CA LEU A 354 -14.51 -9.09 -5.93
C LEU A 354 -15.99 -9.20 -5.47
N LEU A 355 -16.72 -10.23 -5.89
CA LEU A 355 -18.17 -10.31 -5.81
C LEU A 355 -18.71 -11.66 -5.31
N THR A 356 -17.87 -12.59 -4.85
CA THR A 356 -18.39 -13.84 -4.26
C THR A 356 -18.42 -13.70 -2.74
N PRO A 357 -19.59 -13.41 -2.12
CA PRO A 357 -19.71 -13.48 -0.67
C PRO A 357 -19.39 -14.90 -0.22
N LEU A 358 -18.48 -15.00 0.74
CA LEU A 358 -18.04 -16.27 1.28
C LEU A 358 -18.88 -16.61 2.52
N PRO A 359 -19.20 -17.89 2.74
CA PRO A 359 -19.83 -18.32 3.98
C PRO A 359 -18.99 -17.88 5.18
N ASN A 360 -19.64 -17.42 6.27
CA ASN A 360 -19.01 -17.08 7.55
C ASN A 360 -18.08 -15.84 7.59
N GLN A 361 -18.09 -14.97 6.57
CA GLN A 361 -17.49 -13.63 6.66
C GLN A 361 -18.55 -12.54 6.50
N PRO A 362 -18.65 -11.55 7.42
CA PRO A 362 -19.61 -10.46 7.29
C PRO A 362 -19.12 -9.45 6.24
N TRP A 363 -19.47 -9.73 4.99
CA TRP A 363 -19.44 -8.75 3.90
C TRP A 363 -20.63 -7.81 4.06
N LEU A 364 -20.39 -6.52 3.89
CA LEU A 364 -21.40 -5.48 4.01
C LEU A 364 -21.50 -4.71 2.69
N THR A 365 -22.72 -4.38 2.27
CA THR A 365 -22.96 -3.50 1.13
C THR A 365 -23.52 -2.17 1.62
N ALA A 366 -22.80 -1.08 1.37
CA ALA A 366 -23.27 0.25 1.71
C ALA A 366 -24.00 0.87 0.51
N SER A 367 -25.27 1.26 0.71
CA SER A 367 -26.09 1.92 -0.31
C SER A 367 -27.07 2.93 0.30
N ALA A 368 -27.60 3.84 -0.53
CA ALA A 368 -28.55 4.85 -0.09
C ALA A 368 -29.90 4.22 0.33
N GLY A 369 -30.54 4.78 1.36
CA GLY A 369 -31.85 4.32 1.85
C GLY A 369 -31.83 3.13 2.81
N GLN A 370 -30.65 2.66 3.21
CA GLN A 370 -30.45 1.56 4.16
C GLN A 370 -30.27 2.05 5.61
N ALA A 371 -30.26 1.12 6.56
CA ALA A 371 -30.11 1.43 7.99
C ALA A 371 -28.76 2.08 8.31
N ALA A 372 -28.76 3.13 9.13
CA ALA A 372 -27.56 3.82 9.60
C ALA A 372 -26.97 3.19 10.88
N GLU A 373 -27.38 1.97 11.21
CA GLU A 373 -26.93 1.24 12.40
C GLU A 373 -26.42 -0.15 12.00
N LEU A 374 -25.24 -0.50 12.49
CA LEU A 374 -24.59 -1.78 12.29
C LEU A 374 -24.28 -2.38 13.66
N THR A 375 -24.79 -3.58 13.93
CA THR A 375 -24.41 -4.34 15.12
C THR A 375 -23.39 -5.41 14.74
N VAL A 376 -22.30 -5.48 15.49
CA VAL A 376 -21.24 -6.47 15.30
C VAL A 376 -21.00 -7.22 16.60
N GLU A 377 -21.12 -8.54 16.58
CA GLU A 377 -20.80 -9.41 17.71
C GLU A 377 -19.62 -10.32 17.37
N MET A 378 -18.56 -10.23 18.18
CA MET A 378 -17.44 -11.16 18.18
C MET A 378 -17.71 -12.22 19.24
N ALA A 379 -18.22 -13.37 18.80
CA ALA A 379 -18.45 -14.54 19.65
C ALA A 379 -17.35 -15.58 19.46
N PRO A 380 -17.07 -16.48 20.44
CA PRO A 380 -15.89 -17.35 20.42
C PRO A 380 -15.67 -18.17 19.14
N ALA A 381 -16.73 -18.48 18.40
CA ALA A 381 -16.68 -19.30 17.19
C ALA A 381 -17.04 -18.56 15.89
N ASN A 382 -17.54 -17.32 15.95
CA ASN A 382 -17.92 -16.58 14.74
C ASN A 382 -17.95 -15.06 14.94
N LEU A 383 -17.78 -14.34 13.83
CA LEU A 383 -18.03 -12.91 13.73
C LEU A 383 -19.40 -12.71 13.06
N GLN A 384 -20.32 -12.08 13.76
CA GLN A 384 -21.67 -11.81 13.27
C GLN A 384 -21.84 -10.31 13.06
N ALA A 385 -22.49 -9.93 11.97
CA ALA A 385 -22.86 -8.55 11.70
C ALA A 385 -24.27 -8.48 11.13
N ALA A 386 -25.05 -7.49 11.57
CA ALA A 386 -26.39 -7.24 11.05
C ALA A 386 -26.73 -5.74 11.09
N PRO A 387 -27.42 -5.22 10.06
CA PRO A 387 -27.72 -5.88 8.77
C PRO A 387 -26.47 -6.00 7.87
N ASP A 388 -26.56 -6.81 6.82
CA ASP A 388 -25.55 -6.94 5.76
C ASP A 388 -25.63 -5.81 4.71
N GLN A 389 -26.75 -5.08 4.69
CA GLN A 389 -26.94 -3.85 3.90
C GLN A 389 -27.04 -2.65 4.83
N ILE A 390 -26.15 -1.68 4.66
CA ILE A 390 -26.03 -0.51 5.53
C ILE A 390 -26.11 0.80 4.74
N GLY A 391 -26.48 1.87 5.42
CA GLY A 391 -26.57 3.22 4.87
C GLY A 391 -25.20 3.76 4.47
N VAL A 392 -25.21 4.68 3.52
CA VAL A 392 -24.06 5.56 3.23
C VAL A 392 -24.12 6.83 4.10
N GLY A 393 -23.00 7.52 4.25
CA GLY A 393 -22.89 8.66 5.16
C GLY A 393 -22.54 8.20 6.57
N GLN A 394 -23.09 8.87 7.58
CA GLN A 394 -22.76 8.56 8.98
C GLN A 394 -23.49 7.29 9.43
N VAL A 395 -22.72 6.27 9.83
CA VAL A 395 -23.21 4.99 10.33
C VAL A 395 -22.73 4.81 11.76
N THR A 396 -23.64 4.40 12.64
CA THR A 396 -23.36 4.00 14.01
C THR A 396 -23.03 2.51 14.04
N VAL A 397 -21.89 2.16 14.64
CA VAL A 397 -21.45 0.77 14.80
C VAL A 397 -21.47 0.41 16.28
N ALA A 398 -22.38 -0.47 16.66
CA ALA A 398 -22.43 -1.08 17.98
C ALA A 398 -21.64 -2.39 17.96
N MET A 399 -20.57 -2.46 18.73
CA MET A 399 -19.63 -3.57 18.76
C MET A 399 -19.70 -4.27 20.11
N ARG A 400 -19.76 -5.59 20.12
CA ARG A 400 -19.79 -6.40 21.34
C ARG A 400 -18.77 -7.53 21.25
N ASN A 401 -17.87 -7.60 22.22
CA ASN A 401 -16.97 -8.74 22.39
C ASN A 401 -17.56 -9.66 23.46
N THR A 402 -18.10 -10.82 23.07
CA THR A 402 -18.62 -11.83 24.03
C THR A 402 -17.60 -12.91 24.36
N THR A 403 -16.36 -12.78 23.88
CA THR A 403 -15.28 -13.69 24.21
C THR A 403 -14.66 -13.37 25.58
N GLY A 404 -14.01 -14.36 26.18
CA GLY A 404 -13.32 -14.21 27.48
C GLY A 404 -11.96 -13.51 27.40
N ARG A 405 -11.62 -12.88 26.27
CA ARG A 405 -10.34 -12.23 26.02
C ARG A 405 -10.53 -10.98 25.15
N GLU A 406 -9.49 -10.17 25.07
CA GLU A 406 -9.49 -9.00 24.19
C GLU A 406 -9.55 -9.40 22.70
N GLN A 407 -10.34 -8.67 21.92
CA GLN A 407 -10.51 -8.85 20.48
C GLN A 407 -10.19 -7.56 19.71
N LEU A 408 -9.76 -7.73 18.46
CA LEU A 408 -9.55 -6.63 17.53
C LEU A 408 -10.61 -6.71 16.43
N LEU A 409 -11.43 -5.69 16.29
CA LEU A 409 -12.38 -5.56 15.19
C LEU A 409 -11.81 -4.65 14.10
N VAL A 410 -11.89 -5.09 12.85
CA VAL A 410 -11.44 -4.35 11.68
C VAL A 410 -12.58 -4.25 10.67
N LEU A 411 -12.82 -3.04 10.17
CA LEU A 411 -13.70 -2.76 9.04
C LEU A 411 -12.88 -2.14 7.91
N GLU A 412 -12.89 -2.78 6.75
CA GLU A 412 -12.06 -2.37 5.61
C GLU A 412 -12.83 -2.35 4.30
N ASP A 413 -12.31 -1.58 3.34
CA ASP A 413 -12.80 -1.55 1.97
C ASP A 413 -12.53 -2.92 1.33
N GLY A 414 -13.60 -3.57 0.88
CA GLY A 414 -13.54 -4.88 0.24
C GLY A 414 -12.86 -4.86 -1.12
N ARG A 415 -12.73 -3.68 -1.75
CA ARG A 415 -12.04 -3.52 -3.03
C ARG A 415 -10.54 -3.63 -2.84
N TRP A 416 -9.90 -4.49 -3.63
CA TRP A 416 -8.44 -4.52 -3.71
C TRP A 416 -7.92 -3.20 -4.30
N SER A 417 -6.73 -2.76 -3.88
CA SER A 417 -6.16 -1.51 -4.39
C SER A 417 -5.95 -1.63 -5.90
N ASN A 418 -6.59 -0.75 -6.67
CA ASN A 418 -6.33 -0.62 -8.10
C ASN A 418 -4.99 0.07 -8.42
N GLN A 419 -4.16 0.36 -7.41
CA GLN A 419 -2.86 1.04 -7.58
C GLN A 419 -1.68 0.08 -7.60
N ALA A 420 -1.94 -1.22 -7.47
CA ALA A 420 -0.92 -2.24 -7.64
C ALA A 420 -0.75 -2.58 -9.13
N ALA A 421 0.48 -2.47 -9.64
CA ALA A 421 0.82 -3.03 -10.94
C ALA A 421 1.13 -4.51 -10.73
N THR A 422 0.14 -5.35 -11.01
CA THR A 422 0.20 -6.76 -10.65
C THR A 422 1.11 -7.54 -11.61
N ALA A 423 1.62 -8.69 -11.17
CA ALA A 423 2.38 -9.58 -12.05
C ALA A 423 1.55 -10.03 -13.26
N ALA A 424 0.24 -10.26 -13.08
CA ALA A 424 -0.65 -10.57 -14.18
C ALA A 424 -0.72 -9.42 -15.21
N ASP A 425 -0.84 -8.17 -14.76
CA ASP A 425 -0.89 -7.01 -15.66
C ASP A 425 0.42 -6.84 -16.42
N ILE A 426 1.56 -6.94 -15.74
CA ILE A 426 2.88 -6.70 -16.32
C ILE A 426 3.28 -7.80 -17.31
N THR A 427 3.05 -9.07 -16.96
CA THR A 427 3.41 -10.21 -17.83
C THR A 427 2.55 -10.29 -19.10
N ALA A 428 1.42 -9.58 -19.13
CA ALA A 428 0.59 -9.42 -20.32
C ALA A 428 1.03 -8.26 -21.23
N LEU A 429 1.98 -7.42 -20.83
CA LEU A 429 2.49 -6.31 -21.65
C LEU A 429 3.58 -6.76 -22.62
N GLN A 430 3.49 -6.32 -23.87
CA GLN A 430 4.50 -6.59 -24.89
C GLN A 430 5.87 -6.03 -24.47
N THR A 431 5.89 -4.77 -24.00
CA THR A 431 7.11 -4.11 -23.50
C THR A 431 7.82 -4.92 -22.40
N PHE A 432 7.09 -5.55 -21.50
CA PHE A 432 7.72 -6.38 -20.47
C PHE A 432 8.39 -7.62 -21.07
N ARG A 433 7.72 -8.29 -22.02
CA ARG A 433 8.26 -9.48 -22.70
C ARG A 433 9.52 -9.16 -23.49
N ASP A 434 9.56 -8.00 -24.14
CA ASP A 434 10.70 -7.58 -24.95
C ASP A 434 11.93 -7.26 -24.08
N LEU A 435 11.72 -6.52 -22.98
CA LEU A 435 12.79 -6.06 -22.10
C LEU A 435 13.27 -7.11 -21.09
N PHE A 436 12.38 -8.00 -20.66
CA PHE A 436 12.59 -8.95 -19.57
C PHE A 436 12.32 -10.39 -20.03
N SER A 437 12.75 -10.74 -21.24
CA SER A 437 12.54 -12.09 -21.84
C SER A 437 13.09 -13.26 -21.01
N SER A 438 14.02 -13.00 -20.09
CA SER A 438 14.58 -14.00 -19.15
C SER A 438 13.74 -14.24 -17.88
N GLU A 439 12.68 -13.46 -17.64
CA GLU A 439 11.73 -13.63 -16.52
C GLU A 439 10.73 -14.78 -16.75
N ALA A 440 10.96 -15.64 -17.75
CA ALA A 440 10.10 -16.78 -18.04
C ALA A 440 9.96 -17.70 -16.81
N LEU A 441 8.71 -18.00 -16.46
CA LEU A 441 8.36 -18.83 -15.31
C LEU A 441 8.87 -20.27 -15.49
N ARG A 442 9.30 -20.90 -14.38
CA ARG A 442 9.79 -22.29 -14.41
C ARG A 442 8.68 -23.24 -14.90
N PRO A 443 8.99 -24.19 -15.81
CA PRO A 443 8.06 -25.26 -16.16
C PRO A 443 7.61 -26.03 -14.90
N GLY A 444 6.31 -26.25 -14.75
CA GLY A 444 5.73 -26.97 -13.60
C GLY A 444 5.22 -26.10 -12.45
N TYR A 445 5.42 -24.78 -12.50
CA TYR A 445 4.83 -23.85 -11.53
C TYR A 445 3.38 -23.53 -11.93
N SER A 446 2.40 -23.94 -11.13
CA SER A 446 0.99 -23.59 -11.34
C SER A 446 0.72 -22.22 -10.74
N ILE A 447 0.47 -21.22 -11.58
CA ILE A 447 0.19 -19.85 -11.14
C ILE A 447 -1.29 -19.60 -11.28
N LYS A 448 -1.89 -19.08 -10.21
CA LYS A 448 -3.28 -18.65 -10.24
C LYS A 448 -3.34 -17.28 -10.93
N ILE A 449 -3.94 -17.25 -12.10
CA ILE A 449 -4.41 -16.05 -12.81
C ILE A 449 -5.91 -16.26 -12.98
N GLU A 450 -6.73 -15.33 -12.47
CA GLU A 450 -8.18 -15.50 -12.45
C GLU A 450 -8.76 -15.36 -13.85
N ASN A 451 -8.30 -14.38 -14.63
CA ASN A 451 -8.83 -14.11 -15.97
C ASN A 451 -7.71 -13.73 -16.96
N LEU A 452 -7.64 -14.46 -18.07
CA LEU A 452 -6.76 -14.17 -19.19
C LEU A 452 -7.47 -14.54 -20.49
N THR A 453 -7.47 -13.64 -21.47
CA THR A 453 -8.08 -13.88 -22.78
C THR A 453 -6.98 -14.21 -23.77
N ILE A 454 -7.12 -15.32 -24.48
CA ILE A 454 -6.18 -15.75 -25.52
C ILE A 454 -6.87 -15.58 -26.88
N LEU A 455 -6.23 -14.83 -27.78
CA LEU A 455 -6.67 -14.63 -29.15
C LEU A 455 -5.78 -15.45 -30.08
N PHE A 456 -6.40 -16.18 -31.00
CA PHE A 456 -5.71 -16.83 -32.11
C PHE A 456 -6.18 -16.18 -33.41
N THR A 457 -5.23 -15.76 -34.24
CA THR A 457 -5.49 -15.28 -35.59
C THR A 457 -4.86 -16.23 -36.60
N ASP A 458 -5.39 -16.29 -37.81
CA ASP A 458 -4.83 -17.09 -38.90
C ASP A 458 -4.95 -16.34 -40.23
N LEU A 459 -4.00 -16.54 -41.13
CA LEU A 459 -4.01 -15.89 -42.44
C LEU A 459 -4.85 -16.70 -43.42
N LYS A 460 -6.06 -16.20 -43.70
CA LYS A 460 -6.99 -16.87 -44.62
C LYS A 460 -6.36 -17.10 -46.00
N GLY A 461 -6.25 -18.38 -46.40
CA GLY A 461 -5.82 -18.76 -47.75
C GLY A 461 -4.31 -18.76 -47.97
N SER A 462 -3.51 -18.80 -46.91
CA SER A 462 -2.03 -18.82 -47.00
C SER A 462 -1.47 -19.90 -47.91
N THR A 463 -2.02 -21.12 -47.91
CA THR A 463 -1.57 -22.19 -48.81
C THR A 463 -1.74 -21.85 -50.30
N PHE A 464 -2.72 -21.00 -50.64
CA PHE A 464 -2.91 -20.52 -52.00
C PHE A 464 -1.94 -19.37 -52.32
N LEU A 465 -1.68 -18.49 -51.35
CA LEU A 465 -0.69 -17.41 -51.43
C LEU A 465 0.71 -17.95 -51.79
N TYR A 466 1.18 -18.97 -51.06
CA TYR A 466 2.47 -19.63 -51.32
C TYR A 466 2.53 -20.25 -52.73
N ARG A 467 1.43 -20.88 -53.17
CA ARG A 467 1.35 -21.50 -54.51
C ARG A 467 1.38 -20.51 -55.66
N GLN A 468 0.81 -19.32 -55.48
CA GLN A 468 0.65 -18.35 -56.56
C GLN A 468 1.84 -17.38 -56.67
N LEU A 469 2.41 -16.95 -55.55
CA LEU A 469 3.46 -15.93 -55.50
C LEU A 469 4.88 -16.51 -55.37
N GLY A 470 4.99 -17.79 -55.03
CA GLY A 470 6.25 -18.42 -54.66
C GLY A 470 6.70 -18.04 -53.24
N ASP A 471 7.62 -18.83 -52.69
CA ASP A 471 7.93 -18.81 -51.25
C ASP A 471 8.45 -17.45 -50.75
N ALA A 472 9.33 -16.80 -51.51
CA ALA A 472 9.96 -15.55 -51.08
C ALA A 472 8.97 -14.39 -50.97
N THR A 473 8.09 -14.21 -51.96
CA THR A 473 7.11 -13.12 -51.98
C THR A 473 5.96 -13.40 -51.01
N ALA A 474 5.50 -14.65 -50.91
CA ALA A 474 4.50 -15.03 -49.91
C ALA A 474 5.01 -14.83 -48.48
N PHE A 475 6.29 -15.14 -48.22
CA PHE A 475 6.90 -14.92 -46.90
C PHE A 475 7.00 -13.43 -46.54
N ALA A 476 7.32 -12.54 -47.49
CA ALA A 476 7.32 -11.10 -47.25
C ALA A 476 5.93 -10.60 -46.81
N HIS A 477 4.85 -11.05 -47.47
CA HIS A 477 3.49 -10.71 -47.06
C HIS A 477 3.11 -11.25 -45.68
N VAL A 478 3.65 -12.41 -45.28
CA VAL A 478 3.46 -12.95 -43.93
C VAL A 478 4.19 -12.11 -42.89
N ILE A 479 5.37 -11.57 -43.19
CA ILE A 479 6.07 -10.61 -42.32
C ILE A 479 5.23 -9.33 -42.16
N ASP A 480 4.78 -8.72 -43.26
CA ASP A 480 3.93 -7.51 -43.22
C ASP A 480 2.66 -7.76 -42.41
N HIS A 481 2.06 -8.95 -42.56
CA HIS A 481 0.90 -9.36 -41.78
C HIS A 481 1.21 -9.44 -40.27
N PHE A 482 2.36 -10.01 -39.89
CA PHE A 482 2.76 -10.04 -38.49
C PHE A 482 3.04 -8.66 -37.92
N GLU A 483 3.70 -7.77 -38.66
CA GLU A 483 3.93 -6.39 -38.21
C GLU A 483 2.61 -5.67 -37.90
N LEU A 484 1.61 -5.81 -38.78
CA LEU A 484 0.28 -5.27 -38.56
C LEU A 484 -0.40 -5.89 -37.33
N LEU A 485 -0.35 -7.22 -37.18
CA LEU A 485 -0.95 -7.89 -36.02
C LEU A 485 -0.27 -7.46 -34.71
N HIS A 486 1.05 -7.32 -34.71
CA HIS A 486 1.80 -6.82 -33.55
C HIS A 486 1.35 -5.40 -33.17
N GLU A 487 1.17 -4.51 -34.15
CA GLU A 487 0.69 -3.14 -33.90
C GLU A 487 -0.73 -3.14 -33.32
N VAL A 488 -1.66 -3.88 -33.93
CA VAL A 488 -3.06 -3.96 -33.46
C VAL A 488 -3.13 -4.53 -32.04
N VAL A 489 -2.39 -5.59 -31.76
CA VAL A 489 -2.34 -6.22 -30.43
C VAL A 489 -1.79 -5.24 -29.39
N ASP A 490 -0.70 -4.52 -29.66
CA ASP A 490 -0.12 -3.55 -28.71
C ASP A 490 -1.05 -2.33 -28.50
N VAL A 491 -1.68 -1.80 -29.56
CA VAL A 491 -2.66 -0.70 -29.47
C VAL A 491 -3.84 -1.06 -28.56
N HIS A 492 -4.25 -2.33 -28.58
CA HIS A 492 -5.31 -2.85 -27.74
C HIS A 492 -4.79 -3.54 -26.46
N ARG A 493 -3.60 -3.15 -25.98
CA ARG A 493 -3.08 -3.57 -24.67
C ARG A 493 -2.92 -5.09 -24.50
N GLY A 494 -2.68 -5.78 -25.60
CA GLY A 494 -2.31 -7.19 -25.62
C GLY A 494 -0.82 -7.40 -25.80
N ALA A 495 -0.41 -8.66 -25.82
CA ALA A 495 0.92 -9.08 -26.21
C ALA A 495 0.88 -10.32 -27.10
N VAL A 496 1.79 -10.36 -28.08
CA VAL A 496 2.01 -11.54 -28.88
C VAL A 496 2.89 -12.51 -28.09
N VAL A 497 2.37 -13.71 -27.85
CA VAL A 497 3.09 -14.77 -27.11
C VAL A 497 4.04 -15.51 -28.03
N LYS A 498 3.54 -15.92 -29.20
CA LYS A 498 4.30 -16.61 -30.23
C LYS A 498 3.54 -16.61 -31.55
N THR A 499 4.28 -16.85 -32.63
CA THR A 499 3.73 -17.21 -33.94
C THR A 499 3.64 -18.74 -34.08
N ILE A 500 2.67 -19.22 -34.83
CA ILE A 500 2.45 -20.65 -35.13
C ILE A 500 2.20 -20.77 -36.64
N GLY A 501 3.26 -20.91 -37.45
CA GLY A 501 3.13 -20.83 -38.90
C GLY A 501 2.85 -19.38 -39.31
N ASP A 502 1.70 -19.15 -39.95
CA ASP A 502 1.10 -17.86 -40.35
C ASP A 502 0.10 -17.30 -39.31
N ALA A 503 -0.11 -18.02 -38.21
CA ALA A 503 -1.00 -17.63 -37.12
C ALA A 503 -0.27 -16.90 -35.99
N VAL A 504 -1.00 -16.06 -35.25
CA VAL A 504 -0.52 -15.42 -34.02
C VAL A 504 -1.33 -15.93 -32.82
N MET A 505 -0.62 -16.27 -31.74
CA MET A 505 -1.21 -16.43 -30.41
C MET A 505 -0.92 -15.16 -29.60
N ALA A 506 -1.98 -14.40 -29.29
CA ALA A 506 -1.91 -13.19 -28.48
C ALA A 506 -2.66 -13.37 -27.16
N VAL A 507 -2.30 -12.55 -26.18
CA VAL A 507 -2.86 -12.57 -24.82
C VAL A 507 -3.33 -11.17 -24.40
N PHE A 508 -4.46 -11.10 -23.72
CA PHE A 508 -5.08 -9.88 -23.23
C PHE A 508 -5.58 -10.06 -21.79
N ARG A 509 -5.48 -9.01 -20.98
CA ARG A 509 -6.06 -8.98 -19.62
C ARG A 509 -7.57 -8.78 -19.63
N ASN A 510 -8.06 -7.99 -20.57
CA ASN A 510 -9.48 -7.66 -20.68
C ASN A 510 -10.08 -8.31 -21.94
N PRO A 511 -11.11 -9.16 -21.81
CA PRO A 511 -11.82 -9.71 -22.95
C PRO A 511 -12.32 -8.67 -23.96
N ALA A 512 -12.72 -7.48 -23.48
CA ALA A 512 -13.19 -6.41 -24.37
C ALA A 512 -12.08 -5.88 -25.28
N ASP A 513 -10.84 -5.86 -24.80
CA ASP A 513 -9.70 -5.39 -25.59
C ASP A 513 -9.30 -6.44 -26.64
N ALA A 514 -9.36 -7.73 -26.30
CA ALA A 514 -9.17 -8.81 -27.25
C ALA A 514 -10.19 -8.77 -28.41
N ILE A 515 -11.46 -8.47 -28.09
CA ILE A 515 -12.52 -8.34 -29.10
C ILE A 515 -12.32 -7.10 -29.98
N ARG A 516 -11.76 -6.01 -29.46
CA ARG A 516 -11.46 -4.82 -30.29
C ARG A 516 -10.28 -5.04 -31.23
N ALA A 517 -9.32 -5.86 -30.81
CA ALA A 517 -8.15 -6.22 -31.61
C ALA A 517 -8.48 -7.20 -32.74
N ALA A 518 -9.44 -8.10 -32.51
CA ALA A 518 -9.93 -9.08 -33.48
C ALA A 518 -10.88 -8.44 -34.51
#